data_AF-A0A1S2QIK2-F1
#
_entry.id   AF-A0A1S2QIK2-F1
#
_cell.length_a   1.000
_cell.length_b   1.000
_cell.length_c   1.000
_cell.angle_alpha   90.00
_cell.angle_beta   90.00
_cell.angle_gamma   90.00
#
_symmetry.space_group_name_H-M   'P 1'
#
loop_
_entity.id
_entity.type
_entity.pdbx_description
1 polymer ?
#
loop_
_entity_poly.entity_id
_entity_poly.type
_entity_poly.pdbx_seq_one_letter_code
_entity_poly.pdbx_strand_id
1 'polypeptide(L)'
;MYKTLKVIHHIAGLIGSLLVLLMAITGILLNHRSLIGYSSNTAFELQKFIFALHSGSVGNTSIVWLTDIGAICMIVLSISGVWMWTDLILRKRRRNKHE
;
A
#
# COMPACT_ATOMS: atom_id res chain seq x y z
N MET A 1 18.39 18.77 1.14
CA MET A 1 17.71 17.67 1.89
C MET A 1 16.21 17.61 1.64
N TYR A 2 15.40 18.66 1.90
CA TYR A 2 13.93 18.58 1.72
C TYR A 2 13.48 18.21 0.30
N LYS A 3 14.14 18.72 -0.76
CA LYS A 3 13.86 18.33 -2.15
C LYS A 3 14.12 16.84 -2.39
N THR A 4 15.25 16.32 -1.93
CA THR A 4 15.62 14.90 -2.04
C THR A 4 14.63 13.99 -1.31
N LEU A 5 14.24 14.35 -0.07
CA LEU A 5 13.22 13.62 0.69
C LEU A 5 11.87 13.57 -0.03
N LYS A 6 11.48 14.69 -0.67
CA LYS A 6 10.24 14.77 -1.44
C LYS A 6 10.26 13.88 -2.69
N VAL A 7 11.40 13.82 -3.39
CA VAL A 7 11.58 12.93 -4.55
C VAL A 7 11.55 11.46 -4.11
N ILE A 8 12.26 11.11 -3.03
CA ILE A 8 12.27 9.75 -2.49
C ILE A 8 10.85 9.33 -2.06
N HIS A 9 10.13 10.18 -1.32
CA HIS A 9 8.75 9.90 -0.92
C HIS A 9 7.83 9.72 -2.12
N HIS A 10 7.94 10.55 -3.16
CA HIS A 10 7.06 10.44 -4.33
C HIS A 10 7.34 9.18 -5.15
N ILE A 11 8.60 8.81 -5.35
CA ILE A 11 8.97 7.59 -6.08
C ILE A 11 8.60 6.34 -5.27
N ALA A 12 8.95 6.30 -3.98
CA ALA A 12 8.56 5.21 -3.09
C ALA A 12 7.04 5.12 -2.97
N GLY A 13 6.34 6.25 -2.98
CA GLY A 13 4.89 6.33 -2.93
C GLY A 13 4.22 5.85 -4.21
N LEU A 14 4.81 6.11 -5.38
CA LEU A 14 4.30 5.59 -6.64
C LEU A 14 4.40 4.06 -6.68
N ILE A 15 5.56 3.50 -6.30
CA ILE A 15 5.78 2.05 -6.26
C ILE A 15 4.90 1.41 -5.17
N GLY A 16 4.88 2.01 -3.97
CA GLY A 16 4.09 1.53 -2.84
C GLY A 16 2.59 1.60 -3.11
N SER A 17 2.10 2.65 -3.77
CA SER A 17 0.66 2.78 -4.07
C SER A 17 0.19 1.72 -5.04
N LEU A 18 0.99 1.33 -6.04
CA LEU A 18 0.66 0.22 -6.94
C LEU A 18 0.50 -1.10 -6.17
N LEU A 19 1.44 -1.38 -5.27
CA LEU A 19 1.41 -2.60 -4.44
C LEU A 19 0.20 -2.59 -3.48
N VAL A 20 -0.05 -1.47 -2.81
CA VAL A 20 -1.18 -1.33 -1.88
C VAL A 20 -2.52 -1.41 -2.62
N LEU A 21 -2.61 -0.85 -3.83
CA LEU A 21 -3.80 -0.93 -4.67
C LEU A 21 -4.11 -2.39 -5.04
N LEU A 22 -3.10 -3.17 -5.39
CA LEU A 22 -3.26 -4.61 -5.60
C LEU A 22 -3.77 -5.33 -4.33
N MET A 23 -3.17 -5.04 -3.17
CA MET A 23 -3.58 -5.62 -1.88
C MET A 23 -5.02 -5.23 -1.50
N ALA A 24 -5.41 -3.99 -1.78
CA ALA A 24 -6.75 -3.49 -1.54
C ALA A 24 -7.77 -4.15 -2.47
N ILE A 25 -7.49 -4.23 -3.78
CA ILE A 25 -8.37 -4.89 -4.74
C ILE A 25 -8.58 -6.35 -4.35
N THR A 26 -7.50 -7.11 -4.12
CA THR A 26 -7.58 -8.52 -3.74
C THR A 26 -8.34 -8.72 -2.42
N GLY A 27 -8.11 -7.86 -1.42
CA GLY A 27 -8.85 -7.89 -0.16
C GLY A 27 -10.34 -7.58 -0.32
N ILE A 28 -10.70 -6.57 -1.11
CA ILE A 28 -12.09 -6.22 -1.42
C ILE A 28 -12.79 -7.38 -2.15
N LEU A 29 -12.11 -8.01 -3.10
CA LEU A 29 -12.63 -9.18 -3.83
C LEU A 29 -12.89 -10.37 -2.89
N LEU A 30 -12.00 -10.59 -1.91
CA LEU A 30 -12.19 -11.63 -0.88
C LEU A 30 -13.29 -11.29 0.11
N ASN A 31 -13.47 -10.01 0.46
CA ASN A 31 -14.53 -9.58 1.36
C ASN A 31 -15.91 -9.63 0.67
N HIS A 32 -15.96 -9.27 -0.60
CA HIS A 32 -17.17 -9.26 -1.44
C HIS A 32 -17.15 -10.40 -2.46
N ARG A 33 -17.08 -11.65 -1.99
CA ARG A 33 -17.00 -12.85 -2.87
C ARG A 33 -18.17 -13.01 -3.84
N SER A 34 -19.28 -12.30 -3.63
CA SER A 34 -20.38 -12.20 -4.60
C SER A 34 -19.95 -11.66 -5.97
N LEU A 35 -18.86 -10.89 -6.04
CA LEU A 35 -18.30 -10.35 -7.28
C LEU A 35 -17.56 -11.42 -8.10
N ILE A 36 -17.09 -12.49 -7.45
CA ILE A 36 -16.29 -13.56 -8.05
C ILE A 36 -17.18 -14.75 -8.47
N GLY A 37 -18.33 -14.92 -7.80
CA GLY A 37 -19.24 -16.04 -8.00
C GLY A 37 -18.87 -17.27 -7.15
N TYR A 38 -19.83 -18.17 -6.97
CA TYR A 38 -19.72 -19.33 -6.07
C TYR A 38 -19.99 -20.68 -6.74
N SER A 39 -20.64 -20.70 -7.91
CA SER A 39 -21.23 -21.93 -8.46
C SER A 39 -20.32 -22.69 -9.44
N SER A 40 -19.04 -22.36 -9.55
CA SER A 40 -18.11 -23.08 -10.44
C SER A 40 -16.78 -23.41 -9.77
N ASN A 41 -16.19 -24.53 -10.16
CA ASN A 41 -14.83 -24.91 -9.75
C ASN A 41 -13.81 -23.82 -10.15
N THR A 42 -14.03 -23.14 -11.27
CA THR A 42 -13.18 -22.03 -11.72
C THR A 42 -13.24 -20.83 -10.77
N ALA A 43 -14.42 -20.49 -10.24
CA ALA A 43 -14.57 -19.41 -9.27
C ALA A 43 -13.89 -19.78 -7.94
N PHE A 44 -13.97 -21.05 -7.53
CA PHE A 44 -13.27 -21.53 -6.33
C PHE A 44 -11.74 -21.45 -6.45
N GLU A 45 -11.17 -21.90 -7.57
CA GLU A 45 -9.73 -21.79 -7.80
C GLU A 45 -9.26 -20.34 -7.92
N LEU A 46 -10.08 -19.45 -8.52
CA LEU A 46 -9.80 -18.02 -8.56
C LEU A 46 -9.81 -17.39 -7.16
N GLN A 47 -10.77 -17.74 -6.30
CA GLN A 47 -10.79 -17.27 -4.91
C GLN A 47 -9.56 -17.72 -4.13
N LYS A 48 -9.14 -18.98 -4.29
CA LYS A 48 -7.90 -19.51 -3.68
C LYS A 48 -6.67 -18.76 -4.17
N PHE A 49 -6.60 -18.46 -5.46
CA PHE A 49 -5.50 -17.69 -6.04
C PHE A 49 -5.46 -16.26 -5.50
N ILE A 50 -6.61 -15.57 -5.45
CA ILE A 50 -6.71 -14.21 -4.88
C ILE A 50 -6.32 -14.22 -3.39
N PHE A 51 -6.77 -15.23 -2.64
CA PHE A 51 -6.39 -15.42 -1.24
C PHE A 51 -4.89 -15.63 -1.10
N ALA A 52 -4.28 -16.44 -1.96
CA ALA A 52 -2.85 -16.67 -1.97
C ALA A 52 -2.04 -15.39 -2.26
N LEU A 53 -2.51 -14.56 -3.19
CA LEU A 53 -1.92 -13.25 -3.47
C LEU A 53 -2.05 -12.27 -2.30
N HIS A 54 -3.21 -12.24 -1.64
CA HIS A 54 -3.48 -11.32 -0.52
C HIS A 54 -2.80 -11.73 0.79
N SER A 55 -2.75 -13.03 1.08
CA SER A 55 -2.10 -13.57 2.28
C SER A 55 -0.59 -13.75 2.13
N GLY A 56 -0.06 -13.61 0.91
CA GLY A 56 1.32 -13.96 0.61
C GLY A 56 1.60 -15.47 0.75
N SER A 57 0.58 -16.32 0.64
CA SER A 57 0.71 -17.77 0.84
C SER A 57 0.30 -18.54 -0.40
N VAL A 58 1.28 -18.97 -1.22
CA VAL A 58 1.04 -19.74 -2.45
C VAL A 58 1.44 -21.20 -2.23
N GLY A 59 0.46 -22.04 -1.85
CA GLY A 59 0.68 -23.47 -1.67
C GLY A 59 1.72 -23.79 -0.59
N ASN A 60 2.86 -24.36 -0.99
CA ASN A 60 3.97 -24.75 -0.10
C ASN A 60 5.05 -23.65 0.05
N THR A 61 4.92 -22.53 -0.66
CA THR A 61 5.89 -21.42 -0.64
C THR A 61 5.23 -20.17 -0.08
N SER A 62 5.62 -19.76 1.12
CA SER A 62 5.19 -18.52 1.75
C SER A 62 5.98 -17.33 1.18
N ILE A 63 5.35 -16.56 0.30
CA ILE A 63 5.79 -15.20 -0.09
C ILE A 63 5.28 -14.13 0.90
N VAL A 64 5.05 -14.50 2.16
CA VAL A 64 4.56 -13.64 3.25
C VAL A 64 5.47 -12.42 3.46
N TRP A 65 6.76 -12.57 3.17
CA TRP A 65 7.71 -11.47 3.21
C TRP A 65 7.34 -10.32 2.25
N LEU A 66 6.66 -10.59 1.13
CA LEU A 66 6.23 -9.57 0.17
C LEU A 66 5.06 -8.73 0.72
N THR A 67 4.11 -9.37 1.40
CA THR A 67 2.99 -8.67 2.05
C THR A 67 3.47 -7.84 3.24
N ASP A 68 4.44 -8.36 4.01
CA ASP A 68 5.06 -7.65 5.12
C ASP A 68 5.84 -6.42 4.64
N ILE A 69 6.57 -6.53 3.52
CA ILE A 69 7.21 -5.38 2.88
C ILE A 69 6.16 -4.33 2.49
N GLY A 70 5.02 -4.75 1.95
CA GLY A 70 3.92 -3.84 1.64
C GLY A 70 3.44 -3.05 2.86
N ALA A 71 3.27 -3.73 4.00
CA ALA A 71 2.87 -3.09 5.25
C ALA A 71 3.95 -2.10 5.75
N ILE A 72 5.23 -2.49 5.73
CA ILE A 72 6.35 -1.62 6.12
C ILE A 72 6.40 -0.39 5.21
N CYS A 73 6.25 -0.57 3.89
CA CYS A 73 6.18 0.51 2.93
C CYS A 73 5.04 1.49 3.27
N MET A 74 3.84 1.00 3.61
CA MET A 74 2.74 1.86 4.02
C MET A 74 3.05 2.67 5.28
N ILE A 75 3.68 2.06 6.29
CA ILE A 75 4.05 2.74 7.53
C ILE A 75 5.05 3.86 7.23
N VAL A 76 6.11 3.56 6.48
CA VAL A 76 7.16 4.54 6.13
C VAL A 76 6.60 5.67 5.27
N LEU A 77 5.74 5.36 4.30
CA LEU A 77 5.08 6.36 3.47
C LEU A 77 4.17 7.28 4.28
N SER A 78 3.40 6.71 5.22
CA SER A 78 2.52 7.48 6.10
C SER A 78 3.33 8.44 6.99
N ILE A 79 4.37 7.95 7.67
CA ILE A 79 5.22 8.75 8.56
C ILE A 79 5.94 9.86 7.77
N SER A 80 6.56 9.52 6.63
CA SER A 80 7.29 10.49 5.81
C SER A 80 6.37 11.56 5.22
N GLY A 81 5.14 11.20 4.81
CA GLY A 81 4.12 12.14 4.33
C GLY A 81 3.69 13.14 5.41
N VAL A 82 3.36 12.65 6.62
CA VAL A 82 2.96 13.49 7.76
C VAL A 82 4.10 14.43 8.18
N TRP A 83 5.33 13.93 8.24
CA TRP A 83 6.50 14.76 8.52
C TRP A 83 6.63 15.87 7.46
N MET A 84 6.62 15.54 6.18
CA MET A 84 6.79 16.55 5.13
C MET A 84 5.68 17.61 5.11
N TRP A 85 4.44 17.23 5.45
CA TRP A 85 3.32 18.15 5.59
C TRP A 85 3.49 19.10 6.78
N THR A 86 3.86 18.58 7.95
CA THR A 86 4.11 19.40 9.14
C THR A 86 5.31 20.34 8.96
N ASP A 87 6.41 19.90 8.36
CA ASP A 87 7.56 20.75 8.05
C ASP A 87 7.19 21.89 7.09
N LEU A 88 6.34 21.62 6.08
CA LEU A 88 5.83 22.64 5.18
C LEU A 88 5.00 23.71 5.93
N ILE A 89 4.10 23.28 6.82
CA ILE A 89 3.27 24.18 7.63
C ILE A 89 4.13 25.03 8.55
N LEU A 90 5.12 24.44 9.22
CA LEU A 90 6.03 25.14 10.12
C LEU A 90 6.87 26.18 9.37
N ARG A 91 7.37 25.85 8.17
CA ARG A 91 8.10 26.81 7.32
C ARG A 91 7.23 27.97 6.86
N LYS A 92 5.95 27.72 6.53
CA LYS A 92 5.00 28.77 6.15
C LYS A 92 4.72 29.71 7.32
N ARG A 93 4.48 29.17 8.53
CA ARG A 93 4.29 29.97 9.76
C ARG A 93 5.49 30.84 10.10
N ARG A 94 6.73 30.35 9.90
CA ARG A 94 7.95 31.12 10.16
C ARG A 94 8.12 32.32 9.23
N ARG A 95 7.75 32.20 7.94
CA ARG A 95 7.81 33.33 7.00
C ARG A 95 6.86 34.46 7.38
N ASN A 96 5.61 34.14 7.68
CA ASN A 96 4.59 35.13 8.07
C ASN A 96 4.85 35.84 9.41
N LYS A 97 5.83 35.39 10.21
CA LYS A 97 6.23 36.05 11.46
C LYS A 97 7.28 37.15 11.24
N HIS A 98 7.93 37.15 10.08
CA HIS A 98 8.99 38.10 9.70
C HIS A 98 8.53 39.13 8.65
N GLU A 99 7.27 39.05 8.20
CA GLU A 99 6.56 40.04 7.38
C GLU A 99 5.61 40.83 8.29
#